data_AF-A0A7S2EZP7-F1
#
_entry.id   AF-A0A7S2EZP7-F1
#
_cell.length_a   1.000
_cell.length_b   1.000
_cell.length_c   1.000
_cell.angle_alpha   90.00
_cell.angle_beta   90.00
_cell.angle_gamma   90.00
#
_symmetry.space_group_name_H-M   'P 1'
#
loop_
_entity.id
_entity.type
_entity.pdbx_description
1 polymer ?
#
loop_
_entity_poly.entity_id
_entity_poly.type
_entity_poly.pdbx_seq_one_letter_code
_entity_poly.pdbx_strand_id
1 'polypeptide(L)'
;DKMGYFDAVPHETRGYHMRGPDYMQPWPRQLGAEKRKELKEQAGMVEACYRDFLQDKAKRCYPECFSDEKFVKALVDAASDSYVWRDDMGVYLSWWPEMVGMMHSNLQSDNAYYWIDEDDKLIAGIIDWGGLAPAHIVHRFQGCITSCLGEVLDEHEDGLIYAFIQEYFMECGILIDFSELRRQWHLTYNSYIYSCGFNILQEVYRQVPKPEWATIDWLMDKRVAGNWNTRCYVFMILH
;
A
#
# COMPACT_ATOMS: atom_id res chain seq x y z
N ASP A 1 -9.09 -20.68 32.93
CA ASP A 1 -8.29 -19.78 32.08
C ASP A 1 -8.62 -19.93 30.61
N LYS A 2 -9.79 -19.43 30.21
CA LYS A 2 -10.16 -19.27 28.79
C LYS A 2 -10.02 -17.78 28.50
N MET A 3 -9.01 -17.36 27.74
CA MET A 3 -9.01 -16.00 27.18
C MET A 3 -10.31 -15.86 26.40
N GLY A 4 -11.14 -14.93 26.85
CA GLY A 4 -12.45 -14.66 26.26
C GLY A 4 -12.31 -14.33 24.78
N TYR A 5 -13.31 -14.74 24.01
CA TYR A 5 -13.53 -14.22 22.67
C TYR A 5 -13.46 -12.68 22.74
N PHE A 6 -12.39 -12.10 22.19
CA PHE A 6 -12.37 -10.68 21.87
C PHE A 6 -13.32 -10.49 20.70
N ASP A 7 -14.56 -10.15 21.03
CA ASP A 7 -15.60 -9.78 20.09
C ASP A 7 -15.30 -8.36 19.59
N ALA A 8 -14.22 -8.21 18.83
CA ALA A 8 -13.76 -6.93 18.28
C ALA A 8 -14.62 -6.45 17.09
N VAL A 9 -15.63 -7.22 16.72
CA VAL A 9 -16.52 -6.95 15.59
C VAL A 9 -17.86 -6.50 16.17
N PRO A 10 -18.26 -5.22 16.05
CA PRO A 10 -19.53 -4.71 16.56
C PRO A 10 -20.68 -5.63 16.12
N HIS A 11 -21.62 -5.92 17.01
CA HIS A 11 -22.73 -6.84 16.70
C HIS A 11 -23.51 -6.40 15.45
N GLU A 12 -23.54 -5.10 15.15
CA GLU A 12 -24.18 -4.56 13.94
C GLU A 12 -23.49 -4.99 12.63
N THR A 13 -22.23 -5.41 12.69
CA THR A 13 -21.44 -5.83 11.52
C THR A 13 -21.50 -7.34 11.25
N ARG A 14 -22.04 -8.12 12.19
CA ARG A 14 -22.32 -9.55 12.01
C ARG A 14 -23.46 -9.74 11.00
N GLY A 15 -23.11 -10.20 9.80
CA GLY A 15 -24.06 -10.34 8.68
C GLY A 15 -23.80 -9.38 7.52
N TYR A 16 -22.82 -8.47 7.63
CA TYR A 16 -22.19 -7.92 6.45
C TYR A 16 -21.45 -9.05 5.75
N HIS A 17 -22.05 -9.60 4.69
CA HIS A 17 -21.27 -10.30 3.70
C HIS A 17 -20.17 -9.36 3.22
N MET A 18 -18.98 -9.90 3.01
CA MET A 18 -17.93 -9.26 2.21
C MET A 18 -18.36 -9.16 0.75
N ARG A 19 -19.50 -8.49 0.50
CA ARG A 19 -19.86 -7.98 -0.81
C ARG A 19 -18.83 -6.89 -1.09
N GLY A 20 -17.74 -7.29 -1.72
CA GLY A 20 -16.98 -6.38 -2.55
C GLY A 20 -17.88 -5.72 -3.59
N PRO A 21 -17.35 -4.77 -4.36
CA PRO A 21 -18.11 -3.98 -5.31
C PRO A 21 -18.99 -4.89 -6.17
N ASP A 22 -20.26 -4.51 -6.33
CA ASP A 22 -21.33 -5.27 -6.98
C ASP A 22 -20.81 -6.10 -8.17
N TYR A 23 -20.55 -7.39 -7.92
CA TYR A 23 -19.87 -8.33 -8.85
C TYR A 23 -20.69 -8.68 -10.11
N MET A 24 -21.77 -7.93 -10.34
CA MET A 24 -22.73 -8.10 -11.43
C MET A 24 -22.30 -7.38 -12.72
N GLN A 25 -21.18 -6.65 -12.71
CA GLN A 25 -20.62 -5.99 -13.89
C GLN A 25 -19.79 -6.99 -14.70
N PRO A 26 -19.88 -6.99 -16.05
CA PRO A 26 -19.00 -7.80 -16.89
C PRO A 26 -17.53 -7.44 -16.65
N TRP A 27 -16.68 -8.44 -16.39
CA TRP A 27 -15.23 -8.27 -16.24
C TRP A 27 -14.47 -8.88 -17.44
N PRO A 28 -13.40 -8.23 -17.94
CA PRO A 28 -12.97 -6.89 -17.58
C PRO A 28 -14.01 -5.85 -18.04
N ARG A 29 -14.11 -4.73 -17.30
CA ARG A 29 -15.03 -3.65 -17.67
C ARG A 29 -14.73 -3.18 -19.09
N GLN A 30 -15.73 -3.25 -19.96
CA GLN A 30 -15.63 -2.71 -21.31
C GLN A 30 -15.81 -1.20 -21.28
N LEU A 31 -14.76 -0.49 -20.86
CA LEU A 31 -14.74 0.97 -20.88
C LEU A 31 -14.50 1.46 -22.31
N GLY A 32 -15.48 2.18 -22.87
CA GLY A 32 -15.32 2.94 -24.11
C GLY A 32 -14.28 4.06 -23.96
N ALA A 33 -13.76 4.54 -25.10
CA ALA A 33 -12.71 5.56 -25.15
C ALA A 33 -13.06 6.82 -24.35
N GLU A 34 -14.29 7.31 -24.46
CA GLU A 34 -14.77 8.50 -23.73
C GLU A 34 -14.73 8.29 -22.22
N LYS A 35 -15.18 7.13 -21.72
CA LYS A 35 -15.17 6.86 -20.27
C LYS A 35 -13.75 6.74 -19.72
N ARG A 36 -12.84 6.12 -20.48
CA ARG A 36 -11.41 6.07 -20.12
C ARG A 36 -10.82 7.47 -20.05
N LYS A 37 -11.14 8.33 -21.01
CA LYS A 37 -10.70 9.73 -21.04
C LYS A 37 -11.21 10.49 -19.82
N GLU A 38 -12.50 10.39 -19.49
CA GLU A 38 -13.10 11.02 -18.30
C GLU A 38 -12.39 10.58 -17.01
N LEU A 39 -12.12 9.28 -16.85
CA LEU A 39 -11.42 8.76 -15.66
C LEU A 39 -9.97 9.27 -15.60
N LYS A 40 -9.26 9.35 -16.73
CA LYS A 40 -7.92 9.94 -16.78
C LYS A 40 -7.91 11.42 -16.44
N GLU A 41 -8.92 12.17 -16.91
CA GLU A 41 -9.09 13.59 -16.56
C GLU A 41 -9.33 13.77 -15.05
N GLN A 42 -10.11 12.89 -14.42
CA GLN A 42 -10.28 12.88 -12.96
C GLN A 42 -8.96 12.61 -12.22
N ALA A 43 -8.10 11.75 -12.77
CA ALA A 43 -6.77 11.49 -12.22
C ALA A 43 -5.79 12.67 -12.40
N GLY A 44 -6.12 13.67 -13.21
CA GLY A 44 -5.27 14.85 -13.45
C GLY A 44 -4.97 15.67 -12.20
N MET A 45 -5.78 15.56 -11.14
CA MET A 45 -5.46 16.17 -9.86
C MET A 45 -4.20 15.54 -9.24
N VAL A 46 -4.06 14.20 -9.31
CA VAL A 46 -2.89 13.48 -8.78
C VAL A 46 -1.62 13.86 -9.54
N GLU A 47 -1.71 14.08 -10.86
CA GLU A 47 -0.61 14.63 -11.65
C GLU A 47 -0.11 15.96 -11.07
N ALA A 48 -1.03 16.91 -10.88
CA ALA A 48 -0.66 18.22 -10.35
C ALA A 48 -0.01 18.13 -8.96
N CYS A 49 -0.44 17.16 -8.14
CA CYS A 49 0.14 16.94 -6.81
C CYS A 49 1.58 16.44 -6.88
N TYR A 50 1.84 15.42 -7.70
CA TYR A 50 3.19 14.87 -7.83
C TYR A 50 4.16 15.88 -8.41
N ARG A 51 3.75 16.62 -9.45
CA ARG A 51 4.59 17.66 -10.06
C ARG A 51 4.90 18.78 -9.07
N ASP A 52 3.88 19.34 -8.40
CA ASP A 52 4.06 20.39 -7.38
C ASP A 52 4.95 19.91 -6.23
N PHE A 53 4.76 18.68 -5.75
CA PHE A 53 5.51 18.17 -4.61
C PHE A 53 6.95 17.77 -4.97
N LEU A 54 7.14 16.88 -5.95
CA LEU A 54 8.45 16.30 -6.27
C LEU A 54 9.35 17.22 -7.10
N GLN A 55 8.78 18.07 -7.96
CA GLN A 55 9.58 18.95 -8.85
C GLN A 55 9.76 20.36 -8.30
N ASP A 56 8.96 20.77 -7.30
CA ASP A 56 9.03 22.11 -6.71
C ASP A 56 9.20 22.07 -5.18
N LYS A 57 8.15 21.70 -4.43
CA LYS A 57 8.10 21.92 -2.98
C LYS A 57 9.10 21.09 -2.19
N ALA A 58 9.12 19.78 -2.41
CA ALA A 58 9.90 18.82 -1.65
C ALA A 58 11.11 18.26 -2.41
N LYS A 59 11.44 18.79 -3.59
CA LYS A 59 12.51 18.26 -4.46
C LYS A 59 13.86 18.04 -3.76
N ARG A 60 14.17 18.82 -2.72
CA ARG A 60 15.42 18.71 -1.95
C ARG A 60 15.44 17.51 -0.99
N CYS A 61 14.26 16.98 -0.65
CA CYS A 61 14.10 15.86 0.27
C CYS A 61 14.31 14.50 -0.42
N TYR A 62 14.37 14.48 -1.74
CA TYR A 62 14.44 13.26 -2.55
C TYR A 62 15.74 13.24 -3.38
N PRO A 63 16.23 12.05 -3.77
CA PRO A 63 17.29 11.95 -4.77
C PRO A 63 16.89 12.67 -6.07
N GLU A 64 17.86 13.24 -6.77
CA GLU A 64 17.61 14.09 -7.95
C GLU A 64 16.73 13.40 -9.01
N CYS A 65 16.91 12.09 -9.19
CA CYS A 65 16.13 11.29 -10.13
C CYS A 65 14.61 11.28 -9.85
N PHE A 66 14.17 11.51 -8.62
CA PHE A 66 12.74 11.56 -8.26
C PHE A 66 12.08 12.88 -8.70
N SER A 67 12.87 13.91 -8.97
CA SER A 67 12.40 15.21 -9.47
C SER A 67 12.52 15.34 -11.00
N ASP A 68 13.14 14.35 -11.65
CA ASP A 68 13.32 14.33 -13.10
C ASP A 68 11.98 14.18 -13.84
N GLU A 69 11.85 14.87 -14.99
CA GLU A 69 10.62 14.85 -15.78
C GLU A 69 10.25 13.44 -16.25
N LYS A 70 11.24 12.61 -16.59
CA LYS A 70 10.99 11.22 -17.02
C LYS A 70 10.40 10.40 -15.87
N PHE A 71 10.93 10.56 -14.65
CA PHE A 71 10.44 9.83 -13.48
C PHE A 71 9.02 10.29 -13.11
N VAL A 72 8.82 11.59 -12.93
CA VAL A 72 7.52 12.14 -12.53
C VAL A 72 6.46 11.84 -13.59
N LYS A 73 6.80 11.89 -14.88
CA LYS A 73 5.89 11.47 -15.94
C LYS A 73 5.53 9.99 -15.82
N ALA A 74 6.49 9.10 -15.61
CA ALA A 74 6.23 7.67 -15.47
C ALA A 74 5.33 7.38 -14.25
N LEU A 75 5.59 8.04 -13.12
CA LEU A 75 4.79 7.94 -11.90
C LEU A 75 3.33 8.39 -12.13
N VAL A 76 3.15 9.52 -12.80
CA VAL A 76 1.83 10.07 -13.14
C VAL A 76 1.08 9.19 -14.13
N ASP A 77 1.75 8.71 -15.18
CA ASP A 77 1.15 7.80 -16.16
C ASP A 77 0.66 6.52 -15.45
N ALA A 78 1.50 5.93 -14.58
CA ALA A 78 1.15 4.76 -13.79
C ALA A 78 -0.04 5.03 -12.85
N ALA A 79 -0.03 6.14 -12.11
CA ALA A 79 -1.12 6.52 -11.21
C ALA A 79 -2.45 6.72 -11.98
N SER A 80 -2.38 7.39 -13.13
CA SER A 80 -3.55 7.68 -13.98
C SER A 80 -4.13 6.40 -14.59
N ASP A 81 -3.27 5.53 -15.12
CA ASP A 81 -3.70 4.23 -15.67
C ASP A 81 -4.30 3.35 -14.56
N SER A 82 -3.69 3.33 -13.37
CA SER A 82 -4.19 2.57 -12.23
C SER A 82 -5.57 3.03 -11.78
N TYR A 83 -5.82 4.34 -11.78
CA TYR A 83 -7.13 4.89 -11.44
C TYR A 83 -8.23 4.42 -12.38
N VAL A 84 -7.94 4.31 -13.69
CA VAL A 84 -8.88 3.78 -14.69
C VAL A 84 -9.27 2.34 -14.36
N TRP A 85 -8.31 1.53 -13.93
CA TRP A 85 -8.48 0.09 -13.72
C TRP A 85 -8.76 -0.33 -12.28
N ARG A 86 -8.79 0.59 -11.31
CA ARG A 86 -8.88 0.27 -9.87
C ARG A 86 -10.00 -0.72 -9.51
N ASP A 87 -11.18 -0.56 -10.11
CA ASP A 87 -12.33 -1.41 -9.78
C ASP A 87 -12.15 -2.81 -10.41
N ASP A 88 -11.53 -2.89 -11.59
CA ASP A 88 -11.16 -4.17 -12.22
C ASP A 88 -10.08 -4.90 -11.41
N MET A 89 -9.16 -4.18 -10.79
CA MET A 89 -8.17 -4.76 -9.87
C MET A 89 -8.86 -5.31 -8.61
N GLY A 90 -9.84 -4.60 -8.05
CA GLY A 90 -10.63 -5.11 -6.93
C GLY A 90 -11.43 -6.36 -7.29
N VAL A 91 -12.09 -6.37 -8.46
CA VAL A 91 -12.79 -7.55 -8.97
C VAL A 91 -11.82 -8.70 -9.24
N TYR A 92 -10.66 -8.40 -9.84
CA TYR A 92 -9.60 -9.37 -10.02
C TYR A 92 -9.28 -10.02 -8.68
N LEU A 93 -8.79 -9.27 -7.69
CA LEU A 93 -8.42 -9.83 -6.37
C LEU A 93 -9.54 -10.68 -5.72
N SER A 94 -10.82 -10.38 -5.97
CA SER A 94 -11.93 -11.18 -5.45
C SER A 94 -12.04 -12.61 -6.01
N TRP A 95 -11.37 -12.92 -7.12
CA TRP A 95 -11.36 -14.24 -7.74
C TRP A 95 -10.50 -15.26 -7.00
N TRP A 96 -9.74 -14.82 -6.00
CA TRP A 96 -8.92 -15.65 -5.13
C TRP A 96 -9.47 -15.66 -3.69
N PRO A 97 -10.68 -16.20 -3.46
CA PRO A 97 -11.28 -16.22 -2.12
C PRO A 97 -10.44 -16.98 -1.10
N GLU A 98 -9.63 -17.95 -1.53
CA GLU A 98 -8.67 -18.69 -0.70
C GLU A 98 -7.51 -17.82 -0.19
N MET A 99 -7.26 -16.67 -0.81
CA MET A 99 -6.24 -15.70 -0.42
C MET A 99 -6.81 -14.61 0.49
N VAL A 100 -8.03 -14.79 1.02
CA VAL A 100 -8.70 -13.85 1.91
C VAL A 100 -8.79 -14.41 3.32
N GLY A 101 -8.39 -13.62 4.31
CA GLY A 101 -8.38 -14.03 5.72
C GLY A 101 -8.46 -12.86 6.69
N MET A 102 -8.63 -13.17 7.97
CA MET A 102 -8.50 -12.18 9.06
C MET A 102 -7.03 -11.82 9.20
N MET A 103 -6.67 -10.56 8.94
CA MET A 103 -5.26 -10.17 8.89
C MET A 103 -5.00 -8.82 9.54
N HIS A 104 -3.81 -8.72 10.14
CA HIS A 104 -3.27 -7.52 10.75
C HIS A 104 -3.13 -6.39 9.72
N SER A 105 -3.62 -5.19 10.00
CA SER A 105 -3.64 -4.08 9.03
C SER A 105 -2.33 -3.35 8.85
N ASN A 106 -1.41 -3.48 9.81
CA ASN A 106 -0.20 -2.68 9.90
C ASN A 106 1.01 -3.55 10.23
N LEU A 107 1.25 -4.64 9.47
CA LEU A 107 2.25 -5.64 9.81
C LEU A 107 3.68 -5.26 9.42
N GLN A 108 4.06 -4.00 9.64
CA GLN A 108 5.43 -3.53 9.50
C GLN A 108 6.30 -4.14 10.61
N SER A 109 7.62 -4.21 10.39
CA SER A 109 8.57 -4.84 11.34
C SER A 109 8.58 -4.19 12.73
N ASP A 110 8.14 -2.95 12.86
CA ASP A 110 8.02 -2.24 14.14
C ASP A 110 6.71 -2.56 14.90
N ASN A 111 5.76 -3.28 14.27
CA ASN A 111 4.56 -3.83 14.92
C ASN A 111 4.71 -5.31 15.28
N ALA A 112 5.93 -5.72 15.56
CA ALA A 112 6.25 -7.03 16.09
C ALA A 112 7.28 -6.91 17.22
N TYR A 113 7.27 -7.90 18.11
CA TYR A 113 8.38 -8.13 19.02
C TYR A 113 9.22 -9.30 18.53
N TYR A 114 10.50 -9.27 18.85
CA TYR A 114 11.46 -10.30 18.49
C TYR A 114 12.36 -10.57 19.70
N TRP A 115 12.59 -11.84 20.01
CA TRP A 115 13.65 -12.25 20.93
C TRP A 115 14.23 -13.60 20.49
N ILE A 116 15.45 -13.88 20.93
CA ILE A 116 16.06 -15.21 20.79
C ILE A 116 15.83 -15.95 22.10
N ASP A 117 15.28 -17.16 22.02
CA ASP A 117 15.08 -18.02 23.19
C ASP A 117 16.38 -18.72 23.62
N GLU A 118 16.28 -19.58 24.64
CA GLU A 118 17.41 -20.37 25.16
C GLU A 118 17.95 -21.44 24.21
N ASP A 119 17.23 -21.76 23.13
CA ASP A 119 17.60 -22.72 22.09
C ASP A 119 18.15 -22.03 20.82
N ASP A 120 18.51 -20.74 20.89
CA ASP A 120 18.90 -19.89 19.75
C ASP A 120 17.82 -19.75 18.66
N LYS A 121 16.53 -19.89 19.00
CA LYS A 121 15.42 -19.70 18.06
C LYS A 121 14.85 -18.30 18.12
N LEU A 122 14.59 -17.73 16.95
CA LEU A 122 13.84 -16.48 16.83
C LEU A 122 12.39 -16.72 17.20
N ILE A 123 11.96 -16.11 18.29
CA ILE A 123 10.56 -15.96 18.63
C ILE A 123 10.09 -14.59 18.18
N ALA A 124 9.00 -14.58 17.42
CA ALA A 124 8.35 -13.36 16.97
C ALA A 124 6.87 -13.39 17.35
N GLY A 125 6.31 -12.22 17.60
CA GLY A 125 4.87 -12.06 17.74
C GLY A 125 4.42 -10.67 17.38
N ILE A 126 3.11 -10.53 17.16
CA ILE A 126 2.50 -9.33 16.57
C ILE A 126 1.81 -8.52 17.64
N ILE A 127 1.96 -7.20 17.57
CA ILE A 127 1.29 -6.21 18.42
C ILE A 127 0.42 -5.28 17.56
N ASP A 128 -0.36 -4.40 18.18
CA ASP A 128 -1.19 -3.39 17.48
C ASP A 128 -2.34 -3.92 16.60
N TRP A 129 -3.12 -4.84 17.16
CA TRP A 129 -4.27 -5.48 16.49
C TRP A 129 -5.47 -4.56 16.20
N GLY A 130 -5.36 -3.24 16.39
CA GLY A 130 -6.48 -2.29 16.32
C GLY A 130 -7.17 -2.22 14.96
N GLY A 131 -6.49 -2.58 13.87
CA GLY A 131 -7.06 -2.65 12.52
C GLY A 131 -7.21 -4.08 11.97
N LEU A 132 -7.24 -5.09 12.83
CA LEU A 132 -7.53 -6.46 12.42
C LEU A 132 -8.85 -6.52 11.65
N ALA A 133 -8.78 -6.91 10.38
CA ALA A 133 -9.93 -7.00 9.51
C ALA A 133 -9.71 -8.06 8.42
N PRO A 134 -10.79 -8.60 7.83
CA PRO A 134 -10.68 -9.40 6.63
C PRO A 134 -9.98 -8.62 5.51
N ALA A 135 -8.99 -9.23 4.87
CA ALA A 135 -8.32 -8.64 3.72
C ALA A 135 -7.76 -9.72 2.79
N HIS A 136 -7.54 -9.34 1.53
CA HIS A 136 -6.75 -10.14 0.60
C HIS A 136 -5.28 -10.10 1.02
N ILE A 137 -4.60 -11.24 0.93
CA ILE A 137 -3.23 -11.44 1.43
C ILE A 137 -2.23 -10.46 0.83
N VAL A 138 -2.39 -10.13 -0.44
CA VAL A 138 -1.53 -9.19 -1.15
C VAL A 138 -1.48 -7.81 -0.49
N HIS A 139 -2.60 -7.32 0.05
CA HIS A 139 -2.63 -6.03 0.76
C HIS A 139 -1.80 -6.08 2.04
N ARG A 140 -1.64 -7.27 2.63
CA ARG A 140 -0.88 -7.46 3.86
C ARG A 140 0.59 -7.71 3.59
N PHE A 141 0.89 -8.49 2.57
CA PHE A 141 2.24 -8.60 2.04
C PHE A 141 2.82 -7.21 1.73
N GLN A 142 2.06 -6.36 1.02
CA GLN A 142 2.42 -4.95 0.82
C GLN A 142 2.70 -4.24 2.15
N GLY A 143 1.79 -4.34 3.11
CA GLY A 143 1.96 -3.75 4.44
C GLY A 143 3.29 -4.13 5.10
N CYS A 144 3.69 -5.40 5.01
CA CYS A 144 4.93 -5.91 5.59
C CYS A 144 6.19 -5.28 5.01
N ILE A 145 6.17 -4.93 3.73
CA ILE A 145 7.35 -4.43 3.01
C ILE A 145 7.30 -2.92 2.74
N THR A 146 6.22 -2.23 3.15
CA THR A 146 6.08 -0.77 2.97
C THR A 146 7.08 0.09 3.75
N SER A 147 7.89 -0.50 4.63
CA SER A 147 9.01 0.18 5.30
C SER A 147 10.38 -0.15 4.68
N CYS A 148 10.42 -1.02 3.68
CA CYS A 148 11.65 -1.47 3.02
C CYS A 148 12.19 -0.38 2.08
N LEU A 149 13.46 0.02 2.18
CA LEU A 149 14.04 1.00 1.25
C LEU A 149 13.84 0.57 -0.22
N GLY A 150 13.56 1.52 -1.12
CA GLY A 150 13.27 1.20 -2.53
C GLY A 150 14.36 0.36 -3.21
N GLU A 151 15.64 0.60 -2.90
CA GLU A 151 16.77 -0.19 -3.40
C GLU A 151 16.75 -1.66 -2.92
N VAL A 152 16.36 -1.87 -1.66
CA VAL A 152 16.24 -3.21 -1.07
C VAL A 152 15.05 -3.95 -1.69
N LEU A 153 13.95 -3.23 -1.95
CA LEU A 153 12.79 -3.81 -2.63
C LEU A 153 13.11 -4.19 -4.08
N ASP A 154 13.81 -3.34 -4.83
CA ASP A 154 14.25 -3.62 -6.21
C ASP A 154 15.16 -4.86 -6.28
N GLU A 155 16.08 -5.01 -5.32
CA GLU A 155 17.00 -6.15 -5.26
C GLU A 155 16.34 -7.46 -4.77
N HIS A 156 15.37 -7.37 -3.84
CA HIS A 156 14.89 -8.53 -3.09
C HIS A 156 13.39 -8.83 -3.24
N GLU A 157 12.63 -8.12 -4.08
CA GLU A 157 11.19 -8.34 -4.30
C GLU A 157 10.85 -9.82 -4.47
N ASP A 158 11.47 -10.49 -5.45
CA ASP A 158 11.17 -11.89 -5.77
C ASP A 158 11.49 -12.82 -4.58
N GLY A 159 12.58 -12.54 -3.85
CA GLY A 159 12.97 -13.29 -2.66
C GLY A 159 11.98 -13.12 -1.51
N LEU A 160 11.48 -11.90 -1.29
CA LEU A 160 10.48 -11.59 -0.28
C LEU A 160 9.14 -12.25 -0.60
N ILE A 161 8.71 -12.22 -1.87
CA ILE A 161 7.50 -12.90 -2.33
C ILE A 161 7.65 -14.42 -2.12
N TYR A 162 8.79 -15.00 -2.50
CA TYR A 162 9.02 -16.43 -2.34
C TYR A 162 9.01 -16.84 -0.86
N ALA A 163 9.71 -16.11 0.00
CA ALA A 163 9.72 -16.36 1.44
C ALA A 163 8.29 -16.31 2.02
N PHE A 164 7.51 -15.30 1.63
CA PHE A 164 6.13 -15.16 2.07
C PHE A 164 5.25 -16.35 1.63
N ILE A 165 5.38 -16.81 0.38
CA ILE A 165 4.63 -17.98 -0.12
C ILE A 165 5.00 -19.25 0.64
N GLN A 166 6.29 -19.46 0.93
CA GLN A 166 6.75 -20.63 1.68
C GLN A 166 6.19 -20.64 3.09
N GLU A 167 6.32 -19.54 3.83
CA GLU A 167 5.78 -19.42 5.18
C GLU A 167 4.26 -19.58 5.19
N TYR A 168 3.56 -18.98 4.22
CA TYR A 168 2.12 -19.13 4.10
C TYR A 168 1.70 -20.59 3.84
N PHE A 169 2.44 -21.31 2.99
CA PHE A 169 2.18 -22.72 2.75
C PHE A 169 2.47 -23.59 3.99
N MET A 170 3.55 -23.32 4.72
CA MET A 170 3.88 -24.07 5.94
C MET A 170 2.81 -23.91 7.03
N GLU A 171 2.29 -22.69 7.20
CA GLU A 171 1.32 -22.37 8.26
C GLU A 171 -0.13 -22.66 7.86
N CYS A 172 -0.49 -22.47 6.59
CA CYS A 172 -1.88 -22.55 6.12
C CYS A 172 -2.16 -23.74 5.19
N GLY A 173 -1.12 -24.39 4.65
CA GLY A 173 -1.26 -25.46 3.65
C GLY A 173 -1.69 -24.99 2.26
N ILE A 174 -1.77 -23.67 2.03
CA ILE A 174 -2.19 -23.08 0.76
C ILE A 174 -0.94 -22.65 -0.01
N LEU A 175 -0.69 -23.29 -1.15
CA LEU A 175 0.41 -22.92 -2.03
C LEU A 175 -0.08 -21.88 -3.05
N ILE A 176 0.45 -20.67 -2.95
CA ILE A 176 0.15 -19.58 -3.87
C ILE A 176 1.12 -19.63 -5.06
N ASP A 177 0.63 -19.43 -6.28
CA ASP A 177 1.50 -19.29 -7.45
C ASP A 177 2.32 -18.00 -7.36
N PHE A 178 3.63 -18.12 -7.55
CA PHE A 178 4.56 -16.98 -7.46
C PHE A 178 4.21 -15.87 -8.46
N SER A 179 3.94 -16.24 -9.71
CA SER A 179 3.66 -15.28 -10.78
C SER A 179 2.35 -14.53 -10.49
N GLU A 180 1.40 -15.22 -9.87
CA GLU A 180 0.11 -14.67 -9.47
C GLU A 180 0.24 -13.68 -8.31
N LEU A 181 0.92 -14.05 -7.22
CA LEU A 181 1.13 -13.13 -6.10
C LEU A 181 1.93 -11.91 -6.53
N ARG A 182 2.96 -12.09 -7.38
CA ARG A 182 3.75 -10.98 -7.92
C ARG A 182 2.91 -10.02 -8.77
N ARG A 183 2.05 -10.55 -9.64
CA ARG A 183 1.13 -9.72 -10.44
C ARG A 183 0.18 -8.95 -9.53
N GLN A 184 -0.46 -9.62 -8.58
CA GLN A 184 -1.36 -8.99 -7.63
C GLN A 184 -0.65 -7.89 -6.84
N TRP A 185 0.60 -8.15 -6.43
CA TRP A 185 1.43 -7.19 -5.73
C TRP A 185 1.62 -5.93 -6.57
N HIS A 186 2.13 -6.05 -7.80
CA HIS A 186 2.31 -4.89 -8.69
C HIS A 186 1.03 -4.13 -8.99
N LEU A 187 -0.11 -4.82 -9.18
CA LEU A 187 -1.40 -4.16 -9.37
C LEU A 187 -1.83 -3.36 -8.14
N THR A 188 -1.65 -3.94 -6.95
CA THR A 188 -2.00 -3.30 -5.69
C THR A 188 -1.08 -2.12 -5.40
N TYR A 189 0.22 -2.28 -5.68
CA TYR A 189 1.22 -1.22 -5.54
C TYR A 189 0.88 0.01 -6.39
N ASN A 190 0.59 -0.24 -7.67
CA ASN A 190 0.16 0.77 -8.63
C ASN A 190 -1.12 1.51 -8.19
N SER A 191 -2.09 0.80 -7.61
CA SER A 191 -3.28 1.42 -7.02
C SER A 191 -2.95 2.31 -5.82
N TYR A 192 -1.93 1.94 -5.04
CA TYR A 192 -1.50 2.70 -3.88
C TYR A 192 -0.82 4.01 -4.25
N ILE A 193 -0.01 4.02 -5.33
CA ILE A 193 0.62 5.23 -5.88
C ILE A 193 -0.44 6.32 -6.12
N TYR A 194 -1.56 6.00 -6.80
CA TYR A 194 -2.64 6.98 -6.98
C TYR A 194 -3.11 7.61 -5.66
N SER A 195 -3.29 6.78 -4.62
CA SER A 195 -3.73 7.22 -3.30
C SER A 195 -2.68 8.13 -2.62
N CYS A 196 -1.39 7.83 -2.75
CA CYS A 196 -0.32 8.68 -2.24
C CYS A 196 -0.39 10.10 -2.81
N GLY A 197 -0.57 10.24 -4.12
CA GLY A 197 -0.72 11.56 -4.76
C GLY A 197 -1.90 12.36 -4.22
N PHE A 198 -3.04 11.71 -3.94
CA PHE A 198 -4.19 12.34 -3.30
C PHE A 198 -3.88 12.78 -1.84
N ASN A 199 -3.16 11.94 -1.10
CA ASN A 199 -2.79 12.20 0.29
C ASN A 199 -1.78 13.34 0.45
N ILE A 200 -1.03 13.69 -0.61
CA ILE A 200 -0.21 14.91 -0.62
C ILE A 200 -1.09 16.15 -0.33
N LEU A 201 -2.26 16.26 -0.96
CA LEU A 201 -3.16 17.39 -0.72
C LEU A 201 -3.87 17.30 0.62
N GLN A 202 -4.45 16.12 0.93
CA GLN A 202 -5.34 15.97 2.08
C GLN A 202 -4.61 15.97 3.41
N GLU A 203 -3.40 15.41 3.45
CA GLU A 203 -2.69 15.13 4.69
C GLU A 203 -1.34 15.84 4.75
N VAL A 204 -0.50 15.71 3.71
CA VAL A 204 0.85 16.28 3.73
C VAL A 204 0.80 17.80 3.82
N TYR A 205 0.09 18.48 2.91
CA TYR A 205 -0.01 19.94 2.93
C TYR A 205 -0.92 20.50 4.03
N ARG A 206 -1.81 19.67 4.60
CA ARG A 206 -2.62 20.04 5.75
C ARG A 206 -1.77 20.13 7.03
N GLN A 207 -0.79 19.25 7.18
CA GLN A 207 0.06 19.17 8.37
C GLN A 207 1.35 19.96 8.23
N VAL A 208 1.92 20.03 7.01
CA VAL A 208 3.10 20.82 6.67
C VAL A 208 2.76 21.71 5.47
N PRO A 209 2.39 22.99 5.70
CA PRO A 209 1.98 23.91 4.65
C PRO A 209 3.03 24.06 3.53
N LYS A 210 2.57 24.22 2.27
CA LYS A 210 3.42 24.36 1.08
C LYS A 210 4.63 25.31 1.24
N PRO A 211 4.51 26.51 1.85
CA PRO A 211 5.64 27.43 1.97
C PRO A 211 6.78 26.89 2.85
N GLU A 212 6.49 26.00 3.80
CA GLU A 212 7.50 25.45 4.72
C GLU A 212 8.45 24.49 4.02
N TRP A 213 7.96 23.73 3.04
CA TRP A 213 8.74 22.75 2.28
C TRP A 213 9.96 23.36 1.57
N ALA A 214 9.93 24.65 1.22
CA ALA A 214 11.07 25.34 0.63
C ALA A 214 12.34 25.35 1.53
N THR A 215 12.17 25.09 2.83
CA THR A 215 13.25 25.05 3.83
C THR A 215 13.43 23.66 4.44
N ILE A 216 12.81 22.63 3.88
CA ILE A 216 12.98 21.23 4.28
C ILE A 216 13.90 20.58 3.24
N ASP A 217 15.03 20.04 3.69
CA ASP A 217 16.05 19.39 2.87
C ASP A 217 16.15 17.88 3.12
N TRP A 218 15.42 17.36 4.11
CA TRP A 218 15.42 15.94 4.43
C TRP A 218 14.10 15.49 5.07
N LEU A 219 13.65 14.28 4.73
CA LEU A 219 12.40 13.70 5.23
C LEU A 219 12.38 13.42 6.74
N MET A 220 13.54 13.41 7.42
CA MET A 220 13.60 13.30 8.88
C MET A 220 13.57 14.66 9.59
N ASP A 221 13.39 15.78 8.86
CA ASP A 221 13.09 17.06 9.49
C ASP A 221 11.92 16.91 10.46
N LYS A 222 12.03 17.50 11.66
CA LYS A 222 11.02 17.38 12.72
C LYS A 222 9.60 17.76 12.27
N ARG A 223 9.46 18.66 11.29
CA ARG A 223 8.17 19.06 10.71
C ARG A 223 7.55 17.93 9.90
N VAL A 224 8.36 17.08 9.29
CA VAL A 224 7.91 15.90 8.54
C VAL A 224 7.78 14.70 9.48
N ALA A 225 8.87 14.31 10.13
CA ALA A 225 8.94 13.09 10.95
C ALA A 225 8.09 13.14 12.23
N GLY A 226 7.83 14.34 12.75
CA GLY A 226 6.97 14.57 13.91
C GLY A 226 5.47 14.48 13.59
N ASN A 227 5.09 14.44 12.31
CA ASN A 227 3.72 14.33 11.84
C ASN A 227 3.50 12.93 11.24
N TRP A 228 2.75 12.08 11.95
CA TRP A 228 2.58 10.67 11.57
C TRP A 228 2.13 10.48 10.11
N ASN A 229 1.00 11.09 9.70
CA ASN A 229 0.51 10.92 8.34
C ASN A 229 1.46 11.51 7.30
N THR A 230 2.03 12.69 7.57
CA THR A 230 3.01 13.30 6.66
C THR A 230 4.17 12.34 6.43
N ARG A 231 4.78 11.83 7.52
CA ARG A 231 5.86 10.86 7.46
C ARG A 231 5.44 9.61 6.67
N CYS A 232 4.31 9.00 6.98
CA CYS A 232 3.86 7.80 6.25
C CYS A 232 3.78 8.06 4.73
N TYR A 233 3.06 9.09 4.31
CA TYR A 233 2.81 9.31 2.89
C TYR A 233 4.04 9.77 2.10
N VAL A 234 4.94 10.56 2.68
CA VAL A 234 6.12 11.05 1.95
C VAL A 234 7.21 9.98 1.82
N PHE A 235 7.33 9.09 2.82
CA PHE A 235 8.24 7.94 2.74
C PHE A 235 7.70 6.90 1.75
N MET A 236 6.38 6.71 1.68
CA MET A 236 5.76 5.81 0.71
C MET A 236 5.96 6.20 -0.75
N ILE A 237 6.35 7.45 -1.05
CA ILE A 237 6.72 7.86 -2.41
C ILE A 237 8.11 7.31 -2.81
N LEU A 238 8.94 6.89 -1.84
CA LEU A 238 10.29 6.35 -2.08
C LEU A 238 10.32 4.87 -2.47
N HIS A 239 9.19 4.17 -2.36
CA HIS A 239 9.07 2.76 -2.70
C HIS A 239 8.64 2.61 -4.16
#